data_AF-A0A9P7XHA4-F1
#
_entry.id   AF-A0A9P7XHA4-F1
#
_cell.length_a   1.000
_cell.length_b   1.000
_cell.length_c   1.000
_cell.angle_alpha   90.00
_cell.angle_beta   90.00
_cell.angle_gamma   90.00
#
_symmetry.space_group_name_H-M   'P 1'
#
loop_
_entity.id
_entity.type
_entity.pdbx_description
1 polymer ?
#
loop_
_entity_poly.entity_id
_entity_poly.type
_entity_poly.pdbx_seq_one_letter_code
_entity_poly.pdbx_strand_id
1 'polypeptide(L)'
;MATVKVIRTFIFASIAILSLIVLGLLGHLTALTNAVGFYYSSFALGMGTAVLSLLFVLVGAIIDTFRRGAITSLVWFELACTGLLWVLWLATATSIQSLGIFRSCDYVNAGVESSCHEFQTVEAFSWLLWIFSLYWFCTLLVLSVTAARQNPTVNVWQMPVMEHPLFPNNSNSHQVKAPAGLGAPPEYAISPSRF
;
A
#
# COMPACT_ATOMS: atom_id res chain seq x y z
N MET A 1 -14.92 -12.07 -0.01
CA MET A 1 -14.05 -12.38 -1.17
C MET A 1 -13.99 -11.24 -2.18
N ALA A 2 -15.11 -10.71 -2.66
CA ALA A 2 -15.11 -9.55 -3.56
C ALA A 2 -14.68 -8.24 -2.86
N THR A 3 -15.08 -8.03 -1.61
CA THR A 3 -14.87 -6.76 -0.89
C THR A 3 -13.40 -6.39 -0.71
N VAL A 4 -12.54 -7.29 -0.21
CA VAL A 4 -11.10 -6.99 -0.02
C VAL A 4 -10.39 -6.76 -1.34
N LYS A 5 -10.71 -7.54 -2.38
CA LYS A 5 -10.17 -7.35 -3.73
C LYS A 5 -10.56 -5.99 -4.29
N VAL A 6 -11.83 -5.62 -4.17
CA VAL A 6 -12.35 -4.34 -4.63
C VAL A 6 -11.69 -3.19 -3.86
N ILE A 7 -11.57 -3.29 -2.53
CA ILE A 7 -10.93 -2.28 -1.69
C ILE A 7 -9.45 -2.12 -2.08
N ARG A 8 -8.70 -3.21 -2.22
CA ARG A 8 -7.28 -3.19 -2.62
C ARG A 8 -7.11 -2.52 -3.99
N THR A 9 -7.88 -2.96 -4.99
CA THR A 9 -7.82 -2.39 -6.34
C THR A 9 -8.22 -0.92 -6.33
N PHE A 10 -9.22 -0.53 -5.55
CA PHE A 10 -9.65 0.85 -5.42
C PHE A 10 -8.56 1.74 -4.79
N ILE A 11 -7.90 1.28 -3.74
CA ILE A 11 -6.81 2.02 -3.09
C ILE A 11 -5.62 2.17 -4.04
N PHE A 12 -5.16 1.09 -4.67
CA PHE A 12 -4.04 1.18 -5.61
C PHE A 12 -4.38 2.00 -6.86
N ALA A 13 -5.60 1.94 -7.36
CA ALA A 13 -6.06 2.79 -8.45
C ALA A 13 -6.07 4.27 -8.04
N SER A 14 -6.57 4.58 -6.84
CA SER A 14 -6.58 5.94 -6.30
C SER A 14 -5.15 6.47 -6.13
N ILE A 15 -4.24 5.67 -5.57
CA ILE A 15 -2.83 6.01 -5.44
C ILE A 15 -2.19 6.27 -6.81
N ALA A 16 -2.47 5.43 -7.81
CA ALA A 16 -1.91 5.59 -9.15
C ALA A 16 -2.39 6.88 -9.84
N ILE A 17 -3.70 7.16 -9.79
CA ILE A 17 -4.28 8.37 -10.40
C ILE A 17 -3.72 9.62 -9.73
N LEU A 18 -3.74 9.67 -8.39
CA LEU A 18 -3.21 10.80 -7.64
C LEU A 18 -1.70 10.97 -7.86
N SER A 19 -0.93 9.88 -7.95
CA SER A 19 0.50 9.93 -8.27
C SER A 19 0.75 10.50 -9.67
N LEU A 20 -0.07 10.14 -10.66
CA LEU A 20 0.06 10.67 -12.02
C LEU A 20 -0.21 12.19 -12.05
N ILE A 21 -1.23 12.64 -11.32
CA ILE A 21 -1.54 14.08 -11.19
C ILE A 21 -0.36 14.82 -10.55
N VAL A 22 0.17 14.32 -9.43
CA VAL A 22 1.32 14.92 -8.75
C VAL A 22 2.56 14.93 -9.64
N LEU A 23 2.83 13.87 -10.39
CA LEU A 23 3.94 13.80 -11.34
C LEU A 23 3.84 14.88 -12.43
N GLY A 24 2.65 15.07 -13.00
CA GLY A 24 2.41 16.08 -14.01
C GLY A 24 2.60 17.50 -13.47
N LEU A 25 2.02 17.80 -12.30
CA LEU A 25 2.13 19.11 -11.66
C LEU A 25 3.58 19.42 -11.26
N LEU A 26 4.30 18.47 -10.64
CA LEU A 26 5.70 18.66 -10.28
C LEU A 26 6.61 18.80 -11.50
N GLY A 27 6.31 18.09 -12.60
CA GLY A 27 7.02 18.25 -13.87
C GLY A 27 6.85 19.65 -14.45
N HIS A 28 5.62 20.19 -14.44
CA HIS A 28 5.35 21.56 -14.88
C HIS A 28 6.05 22.60 -14.00
N LEU A 29 5.91 22.49 -12.67
CA LEU A 29 6.56 23.39 -11.72
C LEU A 29 8.09 23.37 -11.86
N THR A 30 8.69 22.19 -12.06
CA THR A 30 10.14 22.06 -12.25
C THR A 30 10.60 22.74 -13.54
N ALA A 31 9.83 22.62 -14.64
CA ALA A 31 10.15 23.30 -15.89
C ALA A 31 10.10 24.82 -15.74
N LEU A 32 9.09 25.32 -15.02
CA LEU A 32 8.91 26.75 -14.76
C LEU A 32 10.01 27.32 -13.87
N THR A 33 10.38 26.62 -12.78
CA THR A 33 11.47 27.06 -11.90
C THR A 33 12.83 26.98 -12.59
N ASN A 34 13.06 25.97 -13.43
CA ASN A 34 14.31 25.86 -14.17
C ASN A 34 14.48 26.98 -15.20
N ALA A 35 13.38 27.45 -15.81
CA ALA A 35 13.40 28.59 -16.73
C ALA A 35 13.86 29.90 -16.07
N VAL A 36 13.64 30.05 -14.75
CA VAL A 36 14.11 31.19 -13.96
C VAL A 36 15.42 30.91 -13.20
N GLY A 37 16.05 29.74 -13.42
CA GLY A 37 17.34 29.37 -12.83
C GLY A 37 17.27 28.77 -11.42
N PHE A 38 16.09 28.37 -10.94
CA PHE A 38 15.90 27.74 -9.63
C PHE A 38 15.59 26.24 -9.76
N TYR A 39 16.20 25.43 -8.88
CA TYR A 39 15.96 24.00 -8.79
C TYR A 39 15.67 23.59 -7.35
N TYR A 40 14.53 22.96 -7.12
CA TYR A 40 14.09 22.50 -5.81
C TYR A 40 14.20 20.98 -5.69
N SER A 41 15.07 20.52 -4.79
CA SER A 41 15.24 19.09 -4.50
C SER A 41 13.95 18.41 -4.04
N SER A 42 13.04 19.14 -3.39
CA SER A 42 11.72 18.64 -2.97
C SER A 42 10.87 18.19 -4.15
N PHE A 43 10.94 18.88 -5.31
CA PHE A 43 10.20 18.49 -6.51
C PHE A 43 10.79 17.22 -7.13
N ALA A 44 12.12 17.10 -7.13
CA ALA A 44 12.79 15.88 -7.60
C ALA A 44 12.42 14.67 -6.75
N LEU A 45 12.36 14.84 -5.42
CA LEU A 45 11.91 13.80 -4.50
C LEU A 45 10.45 13.42 -4.81
N GLY A 46 9.54 14.39 -4.91
CA GLY A 46 8.13 14.13 -5.23
C GLY A 46 7.89 13.47 -6.60
N MET A 47 8.67 13.82 -7.63
CA MET A 47 8.62 13.13 -8.92
C MET A 47 9.12 11.70 -8.81
N GLY A 48 10.22 11.47 -8.08
CA GLY A 48 10.74 10.13 -7.82
C GLY A 48 9.74 9.25 -7.06
N THR A 49 9.08 9.79 -6.05
CA THR A 49 8.06 9.05 -5.27
C THR A 49 6.82 8.74 -6.10
N ALA A 50 6.38 9.66 -6.97
CA ALA A 50 5.28 9.43 -7.90
C ALA A 50 5.61 8.34 -8.93
N VAL A 51 6.78 8.40 -9.56
CA VAL A 51 7.24 7.36 -10.51
C VAL A 51 7.35 6.00 -9.84
N LEU A 52 7.94 5.95 -8.65
CA LEU A 52 8.07 4.71 -7.89
C LEU A 52 6.69 4.13 -7.51
N SER A 53 5.73 4.98 -7.14
CA SER A 53 4.34 4.57 -6.87
C SER A 53 3.70 3.94 -8.10
N LEU A 54 3.86 4.57 -9.28
CA LEU A 54 3.35 4.02 -10.54
C LEU A 54 4.00 2.68 -10.88
N LEU A 55 5.33 2.56 -10.71
CA LEU A 55 6.03 1.30 -10.93
C LEU A 55 5.51 0.19 -10.01
N PHE A 56 5.31 0.47 -8.72
CA PHE A 56 4.75 -0.53 -7.81
C PHE A 56 3.35 -0.98 -8.21
N VAL A 57 2.47 -0.05 -8.59
CA VAL A 57 1.11 -0.39 -9.02
C VAL A 57 1.12 -1.17 -10.33
N LEU A 58 1.92 -0.74 -11.31
CA LEU A 58 2.03 -1.42 -12.62
C LEU A 58 2.62 -2.82 -12.48
N VAL A 59 3.71 -2.98 -11.72
CA VAL A 59 4.31 -4.29 -11.46
C VAL A 59 3.33 -5.20 -10.72
N GLY A 60 2.61 -4.66 -9.72
CA GLY A 60 1.56 -5.37 -9.01
C GLY A 60 0.43 -5.84 -9.94
N ALA A 61 -0.07 -4.94 -10.81
CA ALA A 61 -1.15 -5.22 -11.75
C ALA A 61 -0.74 -6.24 -12.83
N ILE A 62 0.46 -6.09 -13.41
CA ILE A 62 0.99 -7.03 -14.41
C ILE A 62 1.10 -8.42 -13.78
N ILE A 63 1.71 -8.53 -12.59
CA ILE A 63 1.93 -9.84 -11.98
C ILE A 63 0.59 -10.49 -11.56
N ASP A 64 -0.38 -9.71 -11.07
CA ASP A 64 -1.73 -10.18 -10.81
C ASP A 64 -2.43 -10.73 -12.07
N THR A 65 -2.22 -10.11 -13.24
CA THR A 65 -2.82 -10.57 -14.51
C THR A 65 -2.14 -11.81 -15.09
N PHE A 66 -0.82 -11.96 -14.93
CA PHE A 66 -0.08 -13.08 -15.53
C PHE A 66 -0.05 -14.35 -14.66
N ARG A 67 -0.16 -14.27 -13.33
CA ARG A 67 -0.17 -15.46 -12.44
C ARG A 67 -1.09 -15.28 -11.23
N ARG A 68 -2.17 -16.07 -11.16
CA ARG A 68 -2.91 -16.28 -9.89
C ARG A 68 -1.98 -16.98 -8.88
N GLY A 69 -1.68 -16.32 -7.77
CA GLY A 69 -0.82 -16.86 -6.69
C GLY A 69 0.66 -16.45 -6.74
N ALA A 70 1.01 -15.37 -7.45
CA ALA A 70 2.39 -14.90 -7.54
C ALA A 70 2.86 -14.07 -6.34
N ILE A 71 4.20 -14.02 -6.20
CA ILE A 71 5.00 -13.45 -5.10
C ILE A 71 4.61 -12.01 -4.73
N THR A 72 4.05 -11.23 -5.65
CA THR A 72 3.56 -9.86 -5.38
C THR A 72 2.34 -9.80 -4.48
N SER A 73 1.58 -10.89 -4.35
CA SER A 73 0.45 -10.96 -3.44
C SER A 73 0.86 -11.35 -2.02
N LEU A 74 2.15 -11.60 -1.76
CA LEU A 74 2.61 -11.96 -0.42
C LEU A 74 2.46 -10.78 0.53
N VAL A 75 1.89 -11.06 1.71
CA VAL A 75 1.64 -10.04 2.74
C VAL A 75 2.91 -9.25 3.07
N TRP A 76 4.06 -9.92 3.22
CA TRP A 76 5.32 -9.23 3.57
C TRP A 76 5.78 -8.24 2.49
N PHE A 77 5.64 -8.60 1.21
CA PHE A 77 6.07 -7.76 0.08
C PHE A 77 5.16 -6.54 -0.04
N GLU A 78 3.85 -6.75 0.03
CA GLU A 78 2.86 -5.67 -0.04
C GLU A 78 3.02 -4.70 1.15
N LEU A 79 3.31 -5.23 2.34
CA LEU A 79 3.56 -4.43 3.55
C LEU A 79 4.88 -3.63 3.45
N ALA A 80 5.95 -4.23 2.92
CA ALA A 80 7.23 -3.53 2.71
C ALA A 80 7.11 -2.41 1.67
N CYS A 81 6.45 -2.68 0.53
CA CYS A 81 6.26 -1.67 -0.52
C CYS A 81 5.36 -0.53 -0.07
N THR A 82 4.24 -0.85 0.58
CA THR A 82 3.31 0.17 1.10
C THR A 82 3.97 0.97 2.22
N GLY A 83 4.76 0.34 3.09
CA GLY A 83 5.53 1.01 4.12
C GLY A 83 6.58 1.98 3.55
N LEU A 84 7.29 1.58 2.50
CA LEU A 84 8.23 2.46 1.79
C LEU A 84 7.51 3.66 1.17
N LEU A 85 6.40 3.42 0.46
CA LEU A 85 5.59 4.48 -0.15
C LEU A 85 5.03 5.44 0.88
N TRP A 86 4.60 4.94 2.04
CA TRP A 86 4.13 5.76 3.15
C TRP A 86 5.20 6.75 3.63
N VAL A 87 6.43 6.28 3.89
CA VAL A 87 7.53 7.16 4.34
C VAL A 87 7.92 8.16 3.24
N LEU A 88 7.95 7.72 1.98
CA LEU A 88 8.29 8.55 0.83
C LEU A 88 7.27 9.67 0.60
N TRP A 89 5.97 9.39 0.69
CA TRP A 89 4.93 10.42 0.59
C TRP A 89 4.96 11.39 1.78
N LEU A 90 5.27 10.92 2.99
CA LEU A 90 5.47 11.80 4.14
C LEU A 90 6.65 12.75 3.94
N ALA A 91 7.79 12.22 3.48
CA ALA A 91 8.97 13.02 3.16
C ALA A 91 8.66 14.05 2.06
N THR A 92 7.91 13.65 1.04
CA THR A 92 7.47 14.54 -0.04
C THR A 92 6.62 15.68 0.52
N ALA A 93 5.53 15.36 1.23
CA ALA A 93 4.60 16.35 1.78
C ALA A 93 5.30 17.35 2.72
N THR A 94 6.12 16.84 3.65
CA THR A 94 6.86 17.69 4.58
C THR A 94 7.93 18.54 3.89
N SER A 95 8.63 18.00 2.88
CA SER A 95 9.63 18.76 2.12
C SER A 95 9.01 19.89 1.30
N ILE A 96 7.82 19.69 0.74
CA ILE A 96 7.08 20.71 -0.01
C ILE A 96 6.54 21.78 0.93
N GLN A 97 5.91 21.37 2.03
CA GLN A 97 5.41 22.29 3.05
C GLN A 97 6.53 23.16 3.66
N SER A 98 7.73 22.58 3.84
CA SER A 98 8.89 23.30 4.41
C SER A 98 9.40 24.45 3.54
N LEU A 99 9.12 24.44 2.23
CA LEU A 99 9.52 25.53 1.34
C LEU A 99 8.83 26.84 1.72
N GLY A 100 7.60 26.78 2.24
CA GLY A 100 6.88 27.96 2.76
C GLY A 100 6.67 29.10 1.76
N ILE A 101 6.86 28.83 0.46
CA ILE A 101 6.90 29.84 -0.61
C ILE A 101 5.53 30.49 -0.81
N PHE A 102 4.46 29.70 -0.70
CA PHE A 102 3.09 30.12 -1.01
C PHE A 102 2.17 29.89 0.18
N ARG A 103 1.98 30.91 1.04
CA ARG A 103 1.00 30.87 2.14
C ARG A 103 -0.37 31.43 1.74
N SER A 104 -0.41 32.31 0.74
CA SER A 104 -1.61 32.97 0.25
C SER A 104 -1.49 33.14 -1.27
N CYS A 105 -2.48 32.67 -2.02
CA CYS A 105 -2.51 32.74 -3.48
C CYS A 105 -3.29 33.95 -4.02
N ASP A 106 -3.25 35.09 -3.33
CA ASP A 106 -3.90 36.33 -3.80
C ASP A 106 -2.85 37.22 -4.49
N TYR A 107 -2.56 36.89 -5.76
CA TYR A 107 -1.55 37.60 -6.55
C TYR A 107 -2.20 38.29 -7.75
N VAL A 108 -1.78 39.54 -8.01
CA VAL A 108 -2.29 40.35 -9.15
C VAL A 108 -1.88 39.77 -10.52
N ASN A 109 -0.81 38.97 -10.56
CA ASN A 109 -0.34 38.32 -11.78
C ASN A 109 -0.94 36.91 -11.90
N ALA A 110 -1.83 36.73 -12.89
CA ALA A 110 -2.52 35.46 -13.17
C ALA A 110 -1.56 34.26 -13.35
N GLY A 111 -0.34 34.48 -13.87
CA GLY A 111 0.65 33.41 -14.02
C GLY A 111 1.18 32.91 -12.67
N VAL A 112 1.40 33.83 -11.73
CA VAL A 112 1.90 33.50 -10.37
C VAL A 112 0.79 32.89 -9.53
N GLU A 113 -0.44 33.39 -9.68
CA GLU A 113 -1.64 32.84 -9.04
C GLU A 113 -1.87 31.37 -9.46
N SER A 114 -1.81 31.06 -10.76
CA SER A 114 -1.96 29.69 -11.26
C SER A 114 -0.90 28.75 -10.68
N SER A 115 0.37 29.13 -10.69
CA SER A 115 1.45 28.30 -10.12
C SER A 115 1.32 28.12 -8.59
N CYS A 116 0.79 29.12 -7.89
CA CYS A 116 0.51 29.03 -6.46
C CYS A 116 -0.56 27.96 -6.16
N HIS A 117 -1.65 27.94 -6.93
CA HIS A 117 -2.69 26.93 -6.80
C HIS A 117 -2.20 25.53 -7.17
N GLU A 118 -1.35 25.40 -8.19
CA GLU A 118 -0.70 24.14 -8.53
C GLU A 118 0.14 23.61 -7.36
N PHE A 119 0.93 24.48 -6.71
CA PHE A 119 1.75 24.12 -5.56
C PHE A 119 0.90 23.63 -4.38
N GLN A 120 -0.17 24.37 -4.04
CA GLN A 120 -1.10 24.00 -2.97
C GLN A 120 -1.80 22.67 -3.27
N THR A 121 -2.12 22.42 -4.54
CA THR A 121 -2.72 21.16 -5.00
C THR A 121 -1.76 19.98 -4.81
N VAL A 122 -0.48 20.15 -5.15
CA VAL A 122 0.55 19.12 -4.93
C VAL A 122 0.73 18.83 -3.44
N GLU A 123 0.77 19.85 -2.59
CA GLU A 123 0.88 19.68 -1.14
C GLU A 123 -0.29 18.86 -0.59
N ALA A 124 -1.53 19.24 -0.95
CA ALA A 124 -2.74 18.55 -0.52
C ALA A 124 -2.77 17.08 -1.00
N PHE A 125 -2.43 16.82 -2.27
CA PHE A 125 -2.40 15.46 -2.80
C PHE A 125 -1.29 14.61 -2.21
N SER A 126 -0.14 15.19 -1.88
CA SER A 126 0.94 14.48 -1.20
C SER A 126 0.53 14.01 0.20
N TRP A 127 -0.19 14.87 0.95
CA TRP A 127 -0.78 14.49 2.24
C TRP A 127 -1.86 13.42 2.11
N LEU A 128 -2.73 13.51 1.09
CA LEU A 128 -3.75 12.50 0.85
C LEU A 128 -3.14 11.13 0.49
N LEU A 129 -2.11 11.10 -0.36
CA LEU A 129 -1.38 9.88 -0.72
C LEU A 129 -0.71 9.25 0.50
N TRP A 130 -0.13 10.07 1.38
CA TRP A 130 0.38 9.62 2.66
C TRP A 130 -0.70 8.93 3.53
N ILE A 131 -1.89 9.52 3.65
CA ILE A 131 -3.01 8.94 4.42
C ILE A 131 -3.46 7.61 3.79
N PHE A 132 -3.63 7.55 2.46
CA PHE A 132 -4.05 6.32 1.79
C PHE A 132 -3.05 5.18 1.98
N SER A 133 -1.75 5.46 1.83
CA SER A 133 -0.70 4.47 2.07
C SER A 133 -0.65 4.02 3.52
N LEU A 134 -0.77 4.94 4.49
CA LEU A 134 -0.82 4.60 5.91
C LEU A 134 -2.03 3.73 6.25
N TYR A 135 -3.21 4.09 5.75
CA TYR A 135 -4.44 3.34 5.96
C TYR A 135 -4.28 1.90 5.51
N TRP A 136 -3.79 1.69 4.28
CA TRP A 136 -3.57 0.34 3.75
C TRP A 136 -2.53 -0.43 4.57
N PHE A 137 -1.40 0.21 4.90
CA PHE A 137 -0.36 -0.39 5.75
C PHE A 137 -0.91 -0.88 7.09
N CYS A 138 -1.65 -0.02 7.81
CA CYS A 138 -2.26 -0.36 9.09
C CYS A 138 -3.28 -1.50 8.97
N THR A 139 -4.14 -1.49 7.94
CA THR A 139 -5.11 -2.56 7.73
C THR A 139 -4.44 -3.91 7.49
N LEU A 140 -3.42 -3.97 6.62
CA LEU A 140 -2.67 -5.21 6.38
C LEU A 140 -1.90 -5.67 7.62
N LEU A 141 -1.31 -4.75 8.38
CA LEU A 141 -0.59 -5.07 9.59
C LEU A 141 -1.53 -5.66 10.65
N VAL A 142 -2.67 -5.02 10.92
CA VAL A 142 -3.65 -5.51 11.90
C VAL A 142 -4.19 -6.88 11.48
N LEU A 143 -4.58 -7.04 10.21
CA LEU A 143 -5.09 -8.32 9.71
C LEU A 143 -4.05 -9.44 9.85
N SER A 144 -2.81 -9.19 9.45
CA SER A 144 -1.73 -10.19 9.52
C SER A 144 -1.37 -10.57 10.95
N VAL A 145 -1.29 -9.60 11.87
CA VAL A 145 -1.04 -9.85 13.30
C VAL A 145 -2.19 -10.64 13.93
N THR A 146 -3.45 -10.28 13.65
CA THR A 146 -4.60 -10.99 14.19
C THR A 146 -4.64 -12.44 13.69
N ALA A 147 -4.36 -12.70 12.42
CA ALA A 147 -4.29 -14.08 11.91
C ALA A 147 -3.13 -14.87 12.50
N ALA A 148 -1.95 -14.25 12.66
CA ALA A 148 -0.80 -14.91 13.27
C ALA A 148 -1.07 -15.31 14.72
N ARG A 149 -1.86 -14.51 15.46
CA ARG A 149 -2.28 -14.84 16.83
C ARG A 149 -3.31 -15.97 16.88
N GLN A 150 -4.22 -16.04 15.92
CA GLN A 150 -5.28 -17.06 15.91
C GLN A 150 -4.78 -18.44 15.44
N ASN A 151 -3.81 -18.49 14.54
CA ASN A 151 -3.31 -19.74 13.96
C ASN A 151 -1.77 -19.79 13.95
N PRO A 152 -1.13 -20.23 15.05
CA PRO A 152 0.34 -20.24 15.18
C PRO A 152 1.06 -21.17 14.20
N THR A 153 0.36 -22.17 13.65
CA THR A 153 0.92 -23.18 12.74
C THR A 153 0.94 -22.74 11.28
N VAL A 154 0.31 -21.61 10.96
CA VAL A 154 0.15 -21.11 9.60
C VAL A 154 1.13 -19.97 9.37
N ASN A 155 2.00 -20.08 8.35
CA ASN A 155 2.93 -19.02 7.97
C ASN A 155 2.20 -17.86 7.27
N VAL A 156 1.49 -17.02 8.04
CA VAL A 156 0.67 -15.88 7.56
C VAL A 156 1.47 -14.91 6.69
N TRP A 157 2.76 -14.72 6.98
CA TRP A 157 3.64 -13.79 6.26
C TRP A 157 3.95 -14.21 4.82
N GLN A 158 3.93 -15.52 4.54
CA GLN A 158 4.18 -16.09 3.21
C GLN A 158 2.87 -16.47 2.49
N MET A 159 1.72 -16.16 3.08
CA MET A 159 0.44 -16.38 2.41
C MET A 159 0.11 -15.20 1.49
N PRO A 160 -0.54 -15.48 0.34
CA PRO A 160 -1.11 -14.41 -0.44
C PRO A 160 -2.25 -13.74 0.35
N VAL A 161 -2.35 -12.41 0.30
CA VAL A 161 -3.42 -11.62 0.95
C VAL A 161 -4.82 -12.18 0.64
N MET A 162 -4.97 -12.80 -0.54
CA MET A 162 -6.22 -13.39 -1.02
C MET A 162 -6.65 -14.68 -0.30
N GLU A 163 -5.74 -15.40 0.35
CA GLU A 163 -6.00 -16.66 1.05
C GLU A 163 -5.93 -16.51 2.57
N HIS A 164 -5.95 -15.27 3.05
CA HIS A 164 -5.76 -14.97 4.45
C HIS A 164 -6.87 -15.60 5.33
N PRO A 165 -6.54 -16.32 6.43
CA PRO A 165 -7.47 -17.19 7.15
C PRO A 165 -8.65 -16.47 7.82
N LEU A 166 -8.52 -15.17 8.07
CA LEU A 166 -9.63 -14.31 8.54
C LEU A 166 -10.70 -14.06 7.48
N PHE A 167 -10.47 -14.45 6.22
CA PHE A 167 -11.43 -14.39 5.13
C PHE A 167 -11.80 -15.81 4.70
N PRO A 168 -12.60 -16.54 5.51
CA PRO A 168 -12.92 -17.93 5.23
C PRO A 168 -13.53 -18.08 3.84
N ASN A 169 -12.91 -18.94 3.04
CA ASN A 169 -13.42 -19.34 1.74
C ASN A 169 -14.59 -20.31 1.97
N ASN A 170 -15.83 -19.82 1.86
CA ASN A 170 -17.04 -20.64 1.99
C ASN A 170 -17.23 -21.64 0.82
N SER A 171 -16.19 -21.96 0.06
CA SER A 171 -16.28 -22.92 -1.04
C SER A 171 -15.72 -24.30 -0.70
N ASN A 172 -15.05 -24.52 0.43
CA ASN A 172 -14.57 -25.86 0.81
C ASN A 172 -14.45 -26.03 2.32
N SER A 173 -15.52 -26.54 2.92
CA SER A 173 -15.49 -27.40 4.11
C SER A 173 -14.74 -28.74 3.86
N HIS A 174 -14.00 -28.88 2.76
CA HIS A 174 -13.02 -29.94 2.61
C HIS A 174 -11.79 -29.63 3.44
N GLN A 175 -11.89 -30.03 4.71
CA GLN A 175 -10.93 -30.93 5.34
C GLN A 175 -9.47 -30.57 5.02
N VAL A 176 -8.82 -29.87 5.95
CA VAL A 176 -7.41 -30.17 6.23
C VAL A 176 -7.36 -31.66 6.56
N LYS A 177 -7.21 -32.50 5.54
CA LYS A 177 -6.89 -33.91 5.71
C LYS A 177 -5.49 -33.87 6.29
N ALA A 178 -5.38 -34.14 7.58
CA ALA A 178 -4.11 -34.47 8.21
C ALA A 178 -3.36 -35.44 7.27
N PRO A 179 -2.04 -35.28 7.08
CA PRO A 179 -1.28 -36.21 6.27
C PRO A 179 -1.60 -37.63 6.73
N ALA A 180 -2.23 -38.39 5.85
CA ALA A 180 -2.51 -39.81 6.05
C ALA A 180 -1.15 -40.51 6.10
N GLY A 181 -0.58 -40.64 7.28
CA GLY A 181 0.78 -41.15 7.43
C GLY A 181 1.45 -41.01 8.79
N LEU A 182 0.80 -40.46 9.82
CA LEU A 182 1.30 -40.58 11.20
C LEU A 182 0.27 -41.32 12.03
N GLY A 183 0.63 -42.56 12.40
CA GLY A 183 -0.19 -43.46 13.20
C GLY A 183 -0.73 -42.78 14.45
N ALA A 184 -1.97 -43.15 14.79
CA ALA A 184 -2.60 -42.77 16.03
C ALA A 184 -1.65 -43.01 17.21
N PRO A 185 -1.48 -42.06 18.15
CA PRO A 185 -0.95 -42.40 19.46
C PRO A 185 -1.94 -43.36 20.13
N PRO A 186 -1.47 -44.43 20.79
CA PRO A 186 -2.35 -45.40 21.42
C PRO A 186 -3.24 -44.74 22.46
N GLU A 187 -4.53 -44.96 22.26
CA GLU A 187 -5.62 -44.72 23.19
C GLU A 187 -5.34 -45.45 24.51
N TYR A 188 -4.94 -44.72 25.55
CA TYR A 188 -4.88 -45.24 26.91
C TYR A 188 -6.31 -45.40 27.42
N ALA A 189 -6.87 -46.59 27.21
CA ALA A 189 -8.08 -47.05 27.86
C ALA A 189 -7.82 -47.24 29.36
N ILE A 190 -8.25 -46.29 30.18
CA ILE A 190 -8.38 -46.51 31.63
C ILE A 190 -9.71 -47.24 31.84
N SER A 191 -9.60 -48.56 32.01
CA SER A 191 -10.70 -49.44 32.41
C SER A 191 -11.10 -49.19 33.87
N PRO A 192 -12.40 -49.11 34.21
CA PRO A 192 -12.86 -49.03 35.59
C PRO A 192 -12.97 -50.43 36.19
N SER A 193 -11.98 -50.86 36.98
CA SER A 193 -12.12 -52.05 37.83
C SER A 193 -12.56 -51.65 39.23
N ARG A 194 -13.78 -52.07 39.56
CA ARG A 194 -14.32 -52.21 40.92
C ARG A 194 -13.31 -52.96 41.80
N PHE A 195 -13.07 -52.44 43.01
CA PHE A 195 -13.37 -53.10 44.29
C PHE A 195 -13.32 -52.04 45.40
#